data_AF-A0A7X3JZM9-F1
#
_entry.id   AF-A0A7X3JZM9-F1
#
_cell.length_a   1.000
_cell.length_b   1.000
_cell.length_c   1.000
_cell.angle_alpha   90.00
_cell.angle_beta   90.00
_cell.angle_gamma   90.00
#
_symmetry.space_group_name_H-M   'P 1'
#
loop_
_entity.id
_entity.type
_entity.pdbx_description
1 polymer ?
#
loop_
_entity_poly.entity_id
_entity_poly.type
_entity_poly.pdbx_seq_one_letter_code
_entity_poly.pdbx_strand_id
1 'polypeptide(L)'
;MTDIDTSAETMEVAEPSIETADSADYVDTEVDVEEVPDADESVDDEAELETPGRDFEKDRAYAELRRAKEDAEQKLKERDSWVAQQFGETHGLHNWDDYQRALAEEKRRQEYSEQGLDYDVVKKAVKEELDSHPEVVKSREANQRAAVEAQIAEFNMAYPEYKLSFSEPQALFKLPNAEQIAEKIRRGYTIVDAFETTNREAIIEKRTRAAQQAARNNINSKQHIKSSGGSGGDIDALSVPDDVLEIYRKMNAKDLKSGKMKESDFIAHYKKSNKK
;
A
#
# COMPACT_ATOMS: atom_id res chain seq x y z
N MET A 1 -23.00 -62.48 55.13
CA MET A 1 -21.98 -62.74 56.16
C MET A 1 -21.13 -61.48 56.21
N THR A 2 -21.35 -60.65 57.24
CA THR A 2 -20.35 -59.93 58.07
C THR A 2 -19.08 -59.41 57.39
N ASP A 3 -18.51 -58.23 57.60
CA ASP A 3 -18.70 -57.02 58.43
C ASP A 3 -17.57 -56.04 57.96
N ILE A 4 -17.83 -54.76 57.69
CA ILE A 4 -17.49 -53.55 58.48
C ILE A 4 -16.03 -53.01 58.37
N ASP A 5 -15.98 -51.68 58.22
CA ASP A 5 -14.95 -50.67 58.55
C ASP A 5 -13.77 -50.42 57.60
N THR A 6 -13.25 -49.20 57.39
CA THR A 6 -13.65 -47.77 57.53
C THR A 6 -12.37 -46.96 57.31
N SER A 7 -12.48 -45.78 56.68
CA SER A 7 -11.66 -44.55 56.77
C SER A 7 -11.45 -43.98 55.37
N ALA A 8 -12.26 -43.03 54.90
CA ALA A 8 -12.26 -41.61 55.25
C ALA A 8 -11.05 -40.86 54.70
N GLU A 9 -11.26 -40.02 53.68
CA GLU A 9 -11.02 -38.58 53.79
C GLU A 9 -11.78 -37.87 52.66
N THR A 10 -12.91 -37.28 53.03
CA THR A 10 -13.61 -36.24 52.28
C THR A 10 -13.00 -34.89 52.66
N MET A 11 -12.67 -34.04 51.68
CA MET A 11 -12.75 -32.61 51.92
C MET A 11 -13.24 -31.89 50.66
N GLU A 12 -14.27 -31.09 50.94
CA GLU A 12 -15.20 -30.38 50.10
C GLU A 12 -14.74 -28.90 49.96
N VAL A 13 -15.50 -28.14 49.16
CA VAL A 13 -15.61 -26.66 49.10
C VAL A 13 -14.41 -25.92 48.46
N ALA A 14 -14.56 -24.90 47.61
CA ALA A 14 -15.66 -23.98 47.38
C ALA A 14 -15.52 -23.25 46.04
N GLU A 15 -16.63 -23.11 45.30
CA GLU A 15 -16.88 -21.88 44.54
C GLU A 15 -17.26 -20.75 45.52
N PRO A 16 -16.99 -19.49 45.18
CA PRO A 16 -18.12 -18.56 45.18
C PRO A 16 -18.11 -17.53 44.05
N SER A 17 -19.32 -17.34 43.51
CA SER A 17 -19.83 -16.19 42.77
C SER A 17 -19.55 -14.84 43.47
N ILE A 18 -19.34 -13.77 42.69
CA ILE A 18 -19.87 -12.43 43.02
C ILE A 18 -20.39 -11.75 41.75
N GLU A 19 -21.52 -11.10 41.98
CA GLU A 19 -22.52 -10.48 41.12
C GLU A 19 -22.20 -9.00 40.77
N THR A 20 -23.02 -8.46 39.86
CA THR A 20 -23.06 -7.17 39.15
C THR A 20 -23.25 -5.88 39.97
N ALA A 21 -22.74 -4.74 39.44
CA ALA A 21 -23.38 -3.40 39.33
C ALA A 21 -22.34 -2.38 38.75
N ASP A 22 -22.44 -1.88 37.52
CA ASP A 22 -23.19 -0.69 37.03
C ASP A 22 -22.64 0.69 37.46
N SER A 23 -22.15 1.47 36.49
CA SER A 23 -22.53 2.88 36.20
C SER A 23 -21.43 3.65 35.47
N ALA A 24 -21.86 4.41 34.46
CA ALA A 24 -21.14 5.16 33.44
C ALA A 24 -20.31 6.37 33.94
N ASP A 25 -19.34 6.81 33.12
CA ASP A 25 -19.35 8.18 32.56
C ASP A 25 -18.40 8.34 31.35
N TYR A 26 -18.74 9.30 30.49
CA TYR A 26 -18.27 9.58 29.14
C TYR A 26 -17.41 10.84 29.18
N VAL A 27 -16.13 10.83 28.80
CA VAL A 27 -15.42 12.07 28.43
C VAL A 27 -14.40 11.85 27.31
N ASP A 28 -14.79 12.39 26.16
CA ASP A 28 -14.03 12.86 25.01
C ASP A 28 -12.89 13.82 25.40
N THR A 29 -11.68 13.67 24.85
CA THR A 29 -10.73 14.79 24.70
C THR A 29 -9.67 14.49 23.65
N GLU A 30 -9.79 15.18 22.52
CA GLU A 30 -8.71 15.52 21.58
C GLU A 30 -7.60 16.30 22.31
N VAL A 31 -6.32 15.99 22.03
CA VAL A 31 -5.18 16.92 22.14
C VAL A 31 -4.15 16.46 21.10
N ASP A 32 -4.16 17.03 19.90
CA ASP A 32 -3.59 18.33 19.49
C ASP A 32 -2.08 18.25 19.21
N VAL A 33 -1.75 18.63 17.97
CA VAL A 33 -0.43 18.59 17.36
C VAL A 33 0.06 20.04 17.31
N GLU A 34 0.94 20.40 18.23
CA GLU A 34 1.81 21.58 18.16
C GLU A 34 3.27 21.09 18.20
N GLU A 35 4.28 21.73 17.66
CA GLU A 35 4.50 22.73 16.62
C GLU A 35 6.04 22.74 16.54
N VAL A 36 6.61 22.73 15.34
CA VAL A 36 8.05 22.87 15.13
C VAL A 36 8.35 24.35 14.97
N PRO A 37 9.18 24.98 15.83
CA PRO A 37 9.81 26.24 15.50
C PRO A 37 11.23 26.02 14.98
N ASP A 38 11.45 26.47 13.75
CA ASP A 38 12.75 26.77 13.16
C ASP A 38 13.46 27.89 13.94
N ALA A 39 14.76 27.74 14.17
CA ALA A 39 15.65 28.86 14.48
C ALA A 39 17.07 28.58 13.96
N ASP A 40 17.61 29.63 13.35
CA ASP A 40 18.74 29.76 12.43
C ASP A 40 20.15 29.71 13.09
N GLU A 41 21.14 29.47 12.23
CA GLU A 41 22.59 29.31 12.40
C GLU A 41 23.31 30.10 13.52
N SER A 42 24.23 29.40 14.22
CA SER A 42 25.58 29.91 14.46
C SER A 42 26.61 28.77 14.44
N VAL A 43 27.71 29.03 13.74
CA VAL A 43 28.83 28.11 13.48
C VAL A 43 29.97 28.40 14.47
N ASP A 44 30.74 27.34 14.76
CA ASP A 44 32.04 27.28 15.42
C ASP A 44 32.10 27.34 16.95
N ASP A 45 32.06 26.15 17.57
CA ASP A 45 32.99 25.77 18.63
C ASP A 45 33.21 24.24 18.58
N GLU A 46 34.44 23.82 18.26
CA GLU A 46 34.90 22.44 18.35
C GLU A 46 34.85 21.95 19.80
N ALA A 47 33.89 21.10 20.14
CA ALA A 47 33.94 20.25 21.33
C ALA A 47 33.19 18.94 21.08
N GLU A 48 33.95 17.84 21.05
CA GLU A 48 33.53 16.45 21.28
C GLU A 48 32.24 15.97 20.59
N LEU A 49 32.44 15.33 19.43
CA LEU A 49 31.54 14.27 18.96
C LEU A 49 31.60 13.07 19.93
N GLU A 50 31.00 13.18 21.11
CA GLU A 50 30.50 11.99 21.80
C GLU A 50 29.29 11.49 21.00
N THR A 51 29.54 10.61 20.02
CA THR A 51 28.46 9.80 19.48
C THR A 51 27.81 9.06 20.65
N PRO A 52 26.51 9.25 20.94
CA PRO A 52 25.85 8.56 22.03
C PRO A 52 26.05 7.06 21.80
N GLY A 53 26.65 6.42 22.81
CA GLY A 53 27.37 5.15 22.72
C GLY A 53 26.80 4.17 21.71
N ARG A 54 27.56 3.93 20.64
CA ARG A 54 27.48 2.67 19.90
C ARG A 54 27.82 1.60 20.92
N ASP A 55 26.78 0.95 21.40
CA ASP A 55 26.88 -0.09 22.40
C ASP A 55 27.65 -1.24 21.76
N PHE A 56 28.98 -1.24 21.92
CA PHE A 56 29.90 -2.18 21.27
C PHE A 56 29.51 -3.64 21.56
N GLU A 57 28.86 -3.88 22.70
CA GLU A 57 28.28 -5.17 23.06
C GLU A 57 27.09 -5.53 22.17
N LYS A 58 26.19 -4.59 21.86
CA LYS A 58 25.12 -4.80 20.88
C LYS A 58 25.67 -5.03 19.48
N ASP A 59 26.66 -4.24 19.04
CA ASP A 59 27.30 -4.42 17.72
C ASP A 59 27.98 -5.80 17.59
N ARG A 60 28.65 -6.26 18.67
CA ARG A 60 29.25 -7.59 18.73
C ARG A 60 28.18 -8.70 18.73
N ALA A 61 27.10 -8.53 19.50
CA ALA A 61 25.99 -9.49 19.51
C ALA A 61 25.32 -9.60 18.12
N TYR A 62 25.14 -8.48 17.41
CA TYR A 62 24.66 -8.49 16.03
C TYR A 62 25.65 -9.15 15.06
N ALA A 63 26.95 -8.94 15.24
CA ALA A 63 27.97 -9.60 14.42
C ALA A 63 28.03 -11.12 14.66
N GLU A 64 27.91 -11.56 15.92
CA GLU A 64 27.85 -12.98 16.28
C GLU A 64 26.56 -13.63 15.79
N LEU A 65 25.42 -12.96 15.90
CA LEU A 65 24.14 -13.44 15.37
C LEU A 65 24.18 -13.58 13.85
N ARG A 66 24.79 -12.64 13.15
CA ARG A 66 24.96 -12.69 11.69
C ARG A 66 25.83 -13.87 11.27
N ARG A 67 26.97 -14.10 11.93
CA ARG A 67 27.81 -15.27 11.67
C ARG A 67 27.08 -16.57 11.96
N ALA A 68 26.36 -16.66 13.08
CA ALA A 68 25.57 -17.83 13.42
C ALA A 68 24.46 -18.10 12.39
N LYS A 69 23.82 -17.06 11.87
CA LYS A 69 22.82 -17.16 10.80
C LYS A 69 23.45 -17.60 9.48
N GLU A 70 24.57 -17.01 9.09
CA GLU A 70 25.32 -17.38 7.88
C GLU A 70 25.79 -18.84 7.96
N ASP A 71 26.32 -19.28 9.10
CA ASP A 71 26.72 -20.67 9.34
C ASP A 71 25.53 -21.64 9.27
N ALA A 72 24.36 -21.24 9.81
CA ALA A 72 23.15 -22.04 9.73
C ALA A 72 22.61 -22.15 8.30
N GLU A 73 22.58 -21.04 7.56
CA GLU A 73 22.19 -21.01 6.15
C GLU A 73 23.13 -21.82 5.27
N GLN A 74 24.45 -21.77 5.53
CA GLN A 74 25.43 -22.60 4.82
C GLN A 74 25.18 -24.09 5.06
N LYS A 75 24.97 -24.51 6.31
CA LYS A 75 24.67 -25.91 6.64
C LYS A 75 23.37 -26.40 5.98
N LEU A 76 22.34 -25.55 5.93
CA LEU A 76 21.10 -25.87 5.22
C LEU A 76 21.35 -26.04 3.72
N LYS A 77 22.08 -25.10 3.11
CA LYS A 77 22.42 -25.14 1.68
C LYS A 77 23.29 -26.34 1.32
N GLU A 78 24.27 -26.68 2.16
CA GLU A 78 25.11 -27.87 1.97
C GLU A 78 24.26 -29.13 1.99
N ARG A 79 23.36 -29.26 2.97
CA ARG A 79 22.43 -30.40 3.08
C ARG A 79 21.48 -30.49 1.88
N ASP A 80 20.91 -29.37 1.47
CA ASP A 80 20.01 -29.33 0.30
C ASP A 80 20.78 -29.65 -0.99
N SER A 81 22.00 -29.12 -1.13
CA SER A 81 22.87 -29.40 -2.28
C SER A 81 23.30 -30.86 -2.34
N TRP A 82 23.53 -31.51 -1.20
CA TRP A 82 23.82 -32.93 -1.14
C TRP A 82 22.64 -33.75 -1.64
N VAL A 83 21.41 -33.42 -1.24
CA VAL A 83 20.19 -34.09 -1.75
C VAL A 83 20.04 -33.87 -3.25
N ALA A 84 20.18 -32.62 -3.72
CA ALA A 84 20.07 -32.31 -5.14
C ALA A 84 21.12 -33.06 -5.98
N GLN A 85 22.36 -33.18 -5.49
CA GLN A 85 23.43 -33.89 -6.18
C GLN A 85 23.23 -35.41 -6.20
N GLN A 86 22.76 -36.01 -5.10
CA GLN A 86 22.62 -37.47 -5.00
C GLN A 86 21.30 -37.98 -5.57
N PHE A 87 20.21 -37.25 -5.36
CA PHE A 87 18.84 -37.69 -5.64
C PHE A 87 18.10 -36.82 -6.65
N GLY A 88 18.67 -35.68 -7.07
CA GLY A 88 18.02 -34.78 -8.03
C GLY A 88 17.85 -35.42 -9.41
N GLU A 89 18.87 -36.09 -9.95
CA GLU A 89 18.79 -36.72 -11.28
C GLU A 89 17.92 -37.99 -11.29
N THR A 90 17.90 -38.73 -10.19
CA THR A 90 17.26 -40.05 -10.12
C THR A 90 15.82 -40.00 -9.62
N HIS A 91 15.54 -39.12 -8.65
CA HIS A 91 14.26 -39.06 -7.94
C HIS A 91 13.61 -37.67 -7.99
N GLY A 92 14.25 -36.67 -8.62
CA GLY A 92 13.71 -35.31 -8.73
C GLY A 92 13.64 -34.56 -7.39
N LEU A 93 14.47 -34.94 -6.41
CA LEU A 93 14.49 -34.32 -5.09
C LEU A 93 15.49 -33.16 -5.07
N HIS A 94 15.06 -31.98 -4.62
CA HIS A 94 15.87 -30.76 -4.75
C HIS A 94 16.39 -30.20 -3.42
N ASN A 95 15.77 -30.59 -2.31
CA ASN A 95 16.17 -30.15 -0.97
C ASN A 95 15.91 -31.24 0.07
N TRP A 96 16.39 -31.02 1.30
CA TRP A 96 16.22 -31.99 2.38
C TRP A 96 14.76 -32.26 2.75
N ASP A 97 13.90 -31.25 2.68
CA ASP A 97 12.48 -31.42 2.99
C ASP A 97 11.79 -32.34 1.97
N ASP A 98 12.10 -32.18 0.67
CA ASP A 98 11.63 -33.09 -0.39
C ASP A 98 12.01 -34.54 -0.08
N TYR A 99 13.26 -34.77 0.33
CA TYR A 99 13.74 -36.10 0.67
C TYR A 99 13.02 -36.71 1.87
N GLN A 100 12.82 -35.92 2.94
CA GLN A 100 12.06 -36.38 4.10
C GLN A 100 10.61 -36.72 3.74
N ARG A 101 9.97 -35.90 2.89
CA ARG A 101 8.61 -36.15 2.41
C ARG A 101 8.53 -37.41 1.55
N ALA A 102 9.50 -37.61 0.65
CA ALA A 102 9.58 -38.80 -0.19
C ALA A 102 9.73 -40.07 0.65
N LEU A 103 10.62 -40.06 1.65
CA LEU A 103 10.80 -41.20 2.55
C LEU A 103 9.54 -41.50 3.38
N ALA A 104 8.85 -40.46 3.87
CA ALA A 104 7.59 -40.61 4.58
C ALA A 104 6.47 -41.14 3.68
N GLU A 105 6.44 -40.73 2.41
CA GLU A 105 5.50 -41.24 1.41
C GLU A 105 5.78 -42.71 1.06
N GLU A 106 7.06 -43.09 0.90
CA GLU A 106 7.45 -44.47 0.68
C GLU A 106 7.08 -45.37 1.86
N LYS A 107 7.33 -44.92 3.10
CA LYS A 107 6.88 -45.63 4.31
C LYS A 107 5.38 -45.81 4.36
N ARG A 108 4.60 -44.75 4.11
CA ARG A 108 3.13 -44.87 4.03
C ARG A 108 2.73 -45.87 2.95
N ARG A 109 3.35 -45.80 1.76
CA ARG A 109 3.06 -46.75 0.68
C ARG A 109 3.31 -48.20 1.12
N GLN A 110 4.40 -48.46 1.85
CA GLN A 110 4.68 -49.77 2.41
C GLN A 110 3.62 -50.18 3.44
N GLU A 111 3.29 -49.33 4.41
CA GLU A 111 2.26 -49.59 5.43
C GLU A 111 0.89 -49.93 4.82
N TYR A 112 0.46 -49.20 3.79
CA TYR A 112 -0.78 -49.50 3.07
C TYR A 112 -0.66 -50.80 2.25
N SER A 113 0.49 -51.04 1.60
CA SER A 113 0.73 -52.26 0.84
C SER A 113 0.72 -53.51 1.72
N GLU A 114 1.24 -53.44 2.95
CA GLU A 114 1.19 -54.54 3.93
C GLU A 114 -0.24 -54.87 4.35
N GLN A 115 -1.12 -53.88 4.34
CA GLN A 115 -2.56 -54.03 4.58
C GLN A 115 -3.34 -54.47 3.33
N GLY A 116 -2.65 -54.72 2.21
CA GLY A 116 -3.27 -55.07 0.93
C GLY A 116 -4.00 -53.92 0.25
N LEU A 117 -3.73 -52.67 0.65
CA LEU A 117 -4.31 -51.46 0.08
C LEU A 117 -3.31 -50.76 -0.86
N ASP A 118 -3.79 -50.28 -2.00
CA ASP A 118 -2.98 -49.48 -2.92
C ASP A 118 -2.94 -48.01 -2.45
N TYR A 119 -1.74 -47.52 -2.15
CA TYR A 119 -1.54 -46.15 -1.67
C TYR A 119 -2.01 -45.08 -2.64
N ASP A 120 -1.84 -45.27 -3.96
CA ASP A 120 -2.25 -44.27 -4.94
C ASP A 120 -3.78 -44.16 -5.02
N VAL A 121 -4.47 -45.29 -4.87
CA VAL A 121 -5.94 -45.34 -4.78
C VAL A 121 -6.40 -44.65 -3.51
N VAL A 122 -5.79 -44.94 -2.36
CA VAL A 122 -6.13 -44.30 -1.07
C VAL A 122 -5.86 -42.80 -1.12
N LYS A 123 -4.69 -42.38 -1.62
CA LYS A 123 -4.31 -40.96 -1.76
C LYS A 123 -5.30 -40.21 -2.65
N LYS A 124 -5.72 -40.82 -3.76
CA LYS A 124 -6.74 -40.24 -4.64
C LYS A 124 -8.09 -40.12 -3.93
N ALA A 125 -8.55 -41.18 -3.26
CA ALA A 125 -9.82 -41.17 -2.53
C ALA A 125 -9.84 -40.11 -1.41
N VAL A 126 -8.76 -40.01 -0.63
CA VAL A 126 -8.62 -38.98 0.42
C VAL A 126 -8.62 -37.58 -0.19
N LYS A 127 -7.95 -37.38 -1.35
CA LYS A 127 -7.96 -36.09 -2.03
C LYS A 127 -9.34 -35.73 -2.54
N GLU A 128 -10.07 -36.67 -3.15
CA GLU A 128 -11.43 -36.45 -3.63
C GLU A 128 -12.40 -36.15 -2.46
N GLU A 129 -12.25 -36.85 -1.33
CA GLU A 129 -13.01 -36.56 -0.11
C GLU A 129 -12.68 -35.17 0.43
N LEU A 130 -11.39 -34.79 0.49
CA LEU A 130 -10.98 -33.47 0.96
C LEU A 130 -11.49 -32.35 0.04
N ASP A 131 -11.40 -32.52 -1.28
CA ASP A 131 -11.86 -31.54 -2.26
C ASP A 131 -13.40 -31.41 -2.26
N SER A 132 -14.12 -32.47 -1.92
CA SER A 132 -15.58 -32.48 -1.79
C SER A 132 -16.08 -32.16 -0.38
N HIS A 133 -15.18 -32.12 0.61
CA HIS A 133 -15.53 -31.84 2.00
C HIS A 133 -16.19 -30.46 2.10
N PRO A 134 -17.36 -30.34 2.77
CA PRO A 134 -18.17 -29.13 2.75
C PRO A 134 -17.42 -27.88 3.24
N GLU A 135 -16.53 -28.02 4.23
CA GLU A 135 -15.72 -26.90 4.72
C GLU A 135 -14.67 -26.43 3.71
N VAL A 136 -14.07 -27.33 2.93
CA VAL A 136 -13.09 -26.96 1.90
C VAL A 136 -13.79 -26.26 0.75
N VAL A 137 -14.95 -26.78 0.32
CA VAL A 137 -15.78 -26.15 -0.71
C VAL A 137 -16.24 -24.75 -0.24
N LYS A 138 -16.81 -24.63 0.95
CA LYS A 138 -17.22 -23.33 1.52
C LYS A 138 -16.05 -22.36 1.61
N SER A 139 -14.89 -22.80 2.08
CA SER A 139 -13.70 -21.95 2.19
C SER A 139 -13.23 -21.48 0.82
N ARG A 140 -13.18 -22.38 -0.18
CA ARG A 140 -12.82 -22.03 -1.54
C ARG A 140 -13.81 -21.04 -2.16
N GLU A 141 -15.11 -21.28 -1.98
CA GLU A 141 -16.16 -20.37 -2.45
C GLU A 141 -16.09 -19.02 -1.74
N ALA A 142 -15.87 -18.99 -0.42
CA ALA A 142 -15.70 -17.76 0.35
C ALA A 142 -14.48 -16.97 -0.13
N ASN A 143 -13.35 -17.64 -0.36
CA ASN A 143 -12.14 -17.01 -0.89
C ASN A 143 -12.35 -16.47 -2.31
N GLN A 144 -13.05 -17.22 -3.16
CA GLN A 144 -13.39 -16.76 -4.51
C GLN A 144 -14.34 -15.56 -4.48
N ARG A 145 -15.36 -15.59 -3.60
CA ARG A 145 -16.28 -14.47 -3.40
C ARG A 145 -15.55 -13.23 -2.90
N ALA A 146 -14.72 -13.37 -1.87
CA ALA A 146 -13.92 -12.27 -1.33
C ALA A 146 -12.97 -11.69 -2.38
N ALA A 147 -12.35 -12.51 -3.23
CA ALA A 147 -11.50 -12.05 -4.32
C ALA A 147 -12.28 -11.24 -5.37
N VAL A 148 -13.48 -11.70 -5.75
CA VAL A 148 -14.35 -10.95 -6.68
C VAL A 148 -14.85 -9.66 -6.05
N GLU A 149 -15.26 -9.70 -4.78
CA GLU A 149 -15.74 -8.54 -4.03
C GLU A 149 -14.64 -7.49 -3.85
N ALA A 150 -13.40 -7.91 -3.60
CA ALA A 150 -12.25 -7.01 -3.58
C ALA A 150 -12.03 -6.32 -4.95
N GLN A 151 -12.15 -7.05 -6.06
CA GLN A 151 -12.05 -6.45 -7.40
C GLN A 151 -13.19 -5.47 -7.69
N ILE A 152 -14.41 -5.76 -7.21
CA ILE A 152 -15.56 -4.86 -7.33
C ILE A 152 -15.34 -3.60 -6.48
N ALA A 153 -14.82 -3.74 -5.25
CA ALA A 153 -14.51 -2.62 -4.37
C ALA A 153 -13.43 -1.71 -4.98
N GLU A 154 -12.35 -2.30 -5.50
CA GLU A 154 -11.30 -1.58 -6.21
C GLU A 154 -11.86 -0.82 -7.42
N PHE A 155 -12.70 -1.49 -8.22
CA PHE A 155 -13.36 -0.85 -9.35
C PHE A 155 -14.25 0.32 -8.94
N ASN A 156 -15.05 0.15 -7.87
CA ASN A 156 -15.92 1.22 -7.37
C ASN A 156 -15.14 2.39 -6.77
N MET A 157 -13.95 2.13 -6.22
CA MET A 157 -13.06 3.19 -5.75
C MET A 157 -12.51 4.02 -6.91
N ALA A 158 -12.12 3.36 -8.01
CA ALA A 158 -11.61 4.04 -9.21
C ALA A 158 -12.72 4.71 -10.03
N TYR A 159 -13.89 4.09 -10.12
CA TYR A 159 -15.01 4.50 -10.97
C TYR A 159 -16.35 4.49 -10.18
N PRO A 160 -16.50 5.41 -9.20
CA PRO A 160 -17.66 5.43 -8.30
C PRO A 160 -18.99 5.72 -8.99
N GLU A 161 -18.98 6.19 -10.24
CA GLU A 161 -20.19 6.47 -11.01
C GLU A 161 -20.98 5.21 -11.41
N TYR A 162 -20.33 4.05 -11.50
CA TYR A 162 -20.96 2.82 -12.02
C TYR A 162 -21.51 1.90 -10.92
N LYS A 163 -20.98 1.99 -9.69
CA LYS A 163 -21.45 1.28 -8.49
C LYS A 163 -21.78 -0.20 -8.75
N LEU A 164 -20.77 -0.97 -9.11
CA LEU A 164 -20.90 -2.41 -9.27
C LEU A 164 -21.17 -3.08 -7.92
N SER A 165 -21.93 -4.16 -7.93
CA SER A 165 -22.17 -4.97 -6.73
C SER A 165 -22.18 -6.44 -7.12
N PHE A 166 -21.64 -7.28 -6.25
CA PHE A 166 -21.66 -8.73 -6.44
C PHE A 166 -23.10 -9.26 -6.53
N SER A 167 -24.02 -8.67 -5.77
CA SER A 167 -25.44 -9.03 -5.75
C SER A 167 -26.21 -8.55 -6.99
N GLU A 168 -25.63 -7.64 -7.78
CA GLU A 168 -26.25 -7.09 -8.99
C GLU A 168 -25.35 -7.29 -10.21
N PRO A 169 -25.20 -8.52 -10.71
CA PRO A 169 -24.36 -8.81 -11.88
C PRO A 169 -24.80 -8.05 -13.13
N GLN A 170 -26.08 -7.67 -13.23
CA GLN A 170 -26.59 -6.82 -14.31
C GLN A 170 -25.94 -5.43 -14.38
N ALA A 171 -25.33 -4.94 -13.30
CA ALA A 171 -24.63 -3.65 -13.28
C ALA A 171 -23.43 -3.66 -14.25
N LEU A 172 -22.79 -4.82 -14.47
CA LEU A 172 -21.71 -4.97 -15.44
C LEU A 172 -22.15 -4.64 -16.88
N PHE A 173 -23.41 -4.93 -17.24
CA PHE A 173 -23.94 -4.62 -18.58
C PHE A 173 -24.22 -3.14 -18.81
N LYS A 174 -24.26 -2.34 -17.74
CA LYS A 174 -24.42 -0.88 -17.84
C LYS A 174 -23.09 -0.17 -18.14
N LEU A 175 -21.97 -0.89 -18.08
CA LEU A 175 -20.67 -0.33 -18.39
C LEU A 175 -20.54 -0.04 -19.89
N PRO A 176 -19.83 1.03 -20.28
CA PRO A 176 -19.44 1.23 -21.67
C PRO A 176 -18.58 0.04 -22.14
N ASN A 177 -18.88 -0.47 -23.33
CA ASN A 177 -18.22 -1.63 -23.92
C ASN A 177 -18.31 -2.93 -23.08
N ALA A 178 -19.41 -3.12 -22.35
CA ALA A 178 -19.63 -4.27 -21.44
C ALA A 178 -19.32 -5.64 -22.05
N GLU A 179 -19.63 -5.86 -23.33
CA GLU A 179 -19.36 -7.15 -24.01
C GLU A 179 -17.85 -7.45 -24.11
N GLN A 180 -17.06 -6.45 -24.51
CA GLN A 180 -15.59 -6.57 -24.62
C GLN A 180 -14.94 -6.68 -23.24
N ILE A 181 -15.49 -5.99 -22.24
CA ILE A 181 -15.07 -6.12 -20.83
C ILE A 181 -15.34 -7.56 -20.34
N ALA A 182 -16.53 -8.10 -20.58
CA ALA A 182 -16.88 -9.47 -20.20
C ALA A 182 -15.96 -10.50 -20.89
N GLU A 183 -15.61 -10.29 -22.16
CA GLU A 183 -14.64 -11.14 -22.85
C GLU A 183 -13.26 -11.10 -22.19
N LYS A 184 -12.76 -9.92 -21.83
CA LYS A 184 -11.48 -9.77 -21.11
C LYS A 184 -11.52 -10.43 -19.73
N ILE A 185 -12.59 -10.27 -18.97
CA ILE A 185 -12.75 -10.94 -17.67
C ILE A 185 -12.69 -12.46 -17.85
N ARG A 186 -13.35 -13.03 -18.88
CA ARG A 186 -13.26 -14.47 -19.19
C ARG A 186 -11.84 -14.92 -19.56
N ARG A 187 -11.02 -14.03 -20.14
CA ARG A 187 -9.60 -14.27 -20.44
C ARG A 187 -8.69 -14.13 -19.21
N GLY A 188 -9.23 -13.80 -18.03
CA GLY A 188 -8.49 -13.70 -16.78
C GLY A 188 -8.05 -12.29 -16.38
N TYR A 189 -8.54 -11.24 -17.05
CA TYR A 189 -8.28 -9.85 -16.66
C TYR A 189 -9.10 -9.45 -15.44
N THR A 190 -8.55 -8.57 -14.58
CA THR A 190 -9.32 -7.95 -13.49
C THR A 190 -10.39 -7.02 -14.05
N ILE A 191 -11.43 -6.75 -13.26
CA ILE A 191 -12.53 -5.86 -13.68
C ILE A 191 -12.01 -4.47 -14.06
N VAL A 192 -11.06 -3.94 -13.28
CA VAL A 192 -10.42 -2.63 -13.52
C VAL A 192 -9.64 -2.62 -14.83
N ASP A 193 -8.72 -3.56 -15.03
CA ASP A 193 -7.88 -3.58 -16.24
C ASP A 193 -8.73 -3.82 -17.51
N ALA A 194 -9.72 -4.71 -17.42
CA ALA A 194 -10.66 -4.94 -18.51
C ALA A 194 -11.39 -3.65 -18.90
N PHE A 195 -11.83 -2.85 -17.93
CA PHE A 195 -12.48 -1.56 -18.19
C PHE A 195 -11.51 -0.53 -18.75
N GLU A 196 -10.34 -0.36 -18.15
CA GLU A 196 -9.35 0.64 -18.55
C GLU A 196 -8.79 0.39 -19.94
N THR A 197 -8.46 -0.86 -20.24
CA THR A 197 -7.94 -1.24 -21.55
C THR A 197 -8.98 -1.01 -22.65
N THR A 198 -10.26 -1.25 -22.36
CA THR A 198 -11.34 -1.12 -23.34
C THR A 198 -11.80 0.33 -23.50
N ASN A 199 -11.80 1.12 -22.42
CA ASN A 199 -12.30 2.49 -22.40
C ASN A 199 -11.18 3.55 -22.36
N ARG A 200 -9.95 3.18 -22.71
CA ARG A 200 -8.75 4.03 -22.59
C ARG A 200 -8.93 5.41 -23.22
N GLU A 201 -9.41 5.47 -24.45
CA GLU A 201 -9.62 6.73 -25.18
C GLU A 201 -10.64 7.63 -24.47
N ALA A 202 -11.78 7.06 -24.07
CA ALA A 202 -12.83 7.78 -23.35
C ALA A 202 -12.35 8.30 -21.98
N ILE A 203 -11.54 7.52 -21.26
CA ILE A 203 -10.94 7.92 -19.98
C ILE A 203 -9.98 9.09 -20.20
N ILE A 204 -9.11 9.01 -21.21
CA ILE A 204 -8.18 10.09 -21.55
C ILE A 204 -8.96 11.36 -21.88
N GLU A 205 -10.00 11.27 -22.72
CA GLU A 205 -10.81 12.42 -23.09
C GLU A 205 -11.56 13.04 -21.90
N LYS A 206 -12.09 12.22 -20.98
CA LYS A 206 -12.71 12.70 -19.73
C LYS A 206 -11.70 13.45 -18.87
N ARG A 207 -10.49 12.90 -18.72
CA ARG A 207 -9.40 13.51 -17.93
C ARG A 207 -8.90 14.81 -18.57
N THR A 208 -8.75 14.88 -19.89
CA THR A 208 -8.32 16.10 -20.57
C THR A 208 -9.36 17.22 -20.46
N ARG A 209 -10.66 16.91 -20.64
CA ARG A 209 -11.73 17.90 -20.42
C ARG A 209 -11.78 18.40 -18.98
N ALA A 210 -11.63 17.51 -18.00
CA ALA A 210 -11.57 17.88 -16.59
C ALA A 210 -10.36 18.79 -16.29
N ALA A 211 -9.18 18.47 -16.83
CA ALA A 211 -7.98 19.29 -16.69
C ALA A 211 -8.13 20.66 -17.34
N GLN A 212 -8.72 20.74 -18.55
CA GLN A 212 -9.02 22.02 -19.19
C GLN A 212 -9.98 22.87 -18.35
N GLN A 213 -11.00 22.24 -17.76
CA GLN A 213 -11.95 22.97 -16.91
C GLN A 213 -11.31 23.43 -15.60
N ALA A 214 -10.49 22.59 -14.96
CA ALA A 214 -9.73 22.98 -13.77
C ALA A 214 -8.77 24.14 -14.06
N ALA A 215 -8.09 24.12 -15.22
CA ALA A 215 -7.24 25.22 -15.66
C ALA A 215 -8.03 26.51 -15.87
N ARG A 216 -9.20 26.45 -16.55
CA ARG A 216 -10.10 27.62 -16.69
C ARG A 216 -10.57 28.15 -15.35
N ASN A 217 -10.99 27.27 -14.43
CA ASN A 217 -11.44 27.66 -13.10
C ASN A 217 -10.31 28.36 -12.30
N ASN A 218 -9.07 27.88 -12.42
CA ASN A 218 -7.89 28.48 -11.79
C ASN A 218 -7.52 29.85 -12.40
N ILE A 219 -7.64 30.00 -13.71
CA ILE A 219 -7.44 31.30 -14.38
C ILE A 219 -8.51 32.30 -13.94
N ASN A 220 -9.79 31.89 -13.97
CA ASN A 220 -10.91 32.74 -13.59
C ASN A 220 -10.83 33.14 -12.10
N SER A 221 -10.46 32.22 -11.20
CA SER A 221 -10.31 32.55 -9.77
C SER A 221 -9.16 33.53 -9.51
N LYS A 222 -8.05 33.42 -10.24
CA LYS A 222 -6.92 34.37 -10.15
C LYS A 222 -7.26 35.75 -10.75
N GLN A 223 -8.12 35.81 -11.76
CA GLN A 223 -8.55 37.06 -12.36
C GLN A 223 -9.38 37.92 -11.39
N HIS A 224 -10.22 37.28 -10.56
CA HIS A 224 -10.99 37.98 -9.51
C HIS A 224 -10.13 38.48 -8.33
N ILE A 225 -9.02 37.79 -8.01
CA ILE A 225 -8.08 38.26 -6.97
C ILE A 225 -7.29 39.49 -7.45
N LYS A 226 -6.85 39.50 -8.71
CA LYS A 226 -6.17 40.68 -9.29
C LYS A 226 -7.10 41.87 -9.50
N SER A 227 -8.41 41.67 -9.66
CA SER A 227 -9.39 42.76 -9.80
C SER A 227 -9.92 43.32 -8.47
N SER A 228 -9.73 42.61 -7.35
CA SER A 228 -10.16 43.05 -6.01
C SER A 228 -9.04 43.72 -5.19
N GLY A 229 -7.79 43.65 -5.67
CA GLY A 229 -6.64 44.28 -5.03
C GLY A 229 -6.26 45.62 -5.70
N GLY A 230 -7.00 46.67 -5.37
CA GLY A 230 -6.57 48.07 -5.59
C GLY A 230 -7.14 48.75 -6.82
N SER A 231 -8.16 49.59 -6.61
CA SER A 231 -8.34 50.81 -7.40
C SER A 231 -9.06 51.88 -6.59
N GLY A 232 -8.40 52.36 -5.54
CA GLY A 232 -8.65 53.67 -4.94
C GLY A 232 -7.34 54.43 -4.92
N GLY A 233 -7.07 55.24 -5.94
CA GLY A 233 -5.86 56.05 -6.03
C GLY A 233 -5.42 56.36 -7.46
N ASP A 234 -5.80 57.55 -7.90
CA ASP A 234 -5.25 58.35 -9.01
C ASP A 234 -5.30 57.85 -10.46
N ILE A 235 -6.02 58.66 -11.23
CA ILE A 235 -6.04 58.74 -12.68
C ILE A 235 -4.71 59.35 -13.15
N ASP A 236 -3.68 58.52 -13.33
CA ASP A 236 -2.58 58.79 -14.28
C ASP A 236 -2.24 57.49 -15.02
N ALA A 237 -3.22 57.06 -15.83
CA ALA A 237 -3.32 55.75 -16.45
C ALA A 237 -2.37 55.60 -17.65
N LEU A 238 -1.09 55.37 -17.36
CA LEU A 238 -0.16 54.67 -18.25
C LEU A 238 0.72 53.76 -17.38
N SER A 239 0.14 52.69 -16.82
CA SER A 239 0.93 51.64 -16.18
C SER A 239 1.64 50.84 -17.28
N VAL A 240 2.97 50.70 -17.17
CA VAL A 240 3.78 49.95 -18.14
C VAL A 240 3.46 48.46 -17.97
N PRO A 241 3.07 47.74 -19.03
CA PRO A 241 2.85 46.30 -18.95
C PRO A 241 4.12 45.57 -18.46
N ASP A 242 3.96 44.57 -17.59
CA ASP A 242 5.06 43.87 -16.94
C ASP A 242 5.99 43.18 -17.96
N ASP A 243 5.43 42.67 -19.04
CA ASP A 243 6.15 42.04 -20.16
C ASP A 243 7.16 43.01 -20.80
N VAL A 244 6.80 44.29 -20.87
CA VAL A 244 7.64 45.36 -21.43
C VAL A 244 8.77 45.73 -20.46
N LEU A 245 8.49 45.73 -19.16
CA LEU A 245 9.52 45.92 -18.12
C LEU A 245 10.50 44.74 -18.10
N GLU A 246 10.03 43.52 -18.29
CA GLU A 246 10.89 42.34 -18.29
C GLU A 246 11.86 42.34 -19.49
N ILE A 247 11.37 42.71 -20.68
CA ILE A 247 12.22 42.89 -21.86
C ILE A 247 13.26 43.98 -21.62
N TYR A 248 12.85 45.10 -21.01
CA TYR A 248 13.75 46.21 -20.69
C TYR A 248 14.84 45.82 -19.69
N ARG A 249 14.49 45.09 -18.62
CA ARG A 249 15.45 44.56 -17.63
C ARG A 249 16.46 43.61 -18.28
N LYS A 250 16.02 42.77 -19.21
CA LYS A 250 16.91 41.84 -19.94
C LYS A 250 17.86 42.59 -20.86
N MET A 251 17.39 43.61 -21.58
CA MET A 251 18.21 44.40 -22.50
C MET A 251 19.22 45.30 -21.80
N ASN A 252 18.83 45.93 -20.68
CA ASN A 252 19.66 46.90 -19.96
C ASN A 252 20.24 46.34 -18.64
N ALA A 253 20.33 45.01 -18.51
CA ALA A 253 20.75 44.34 -17.28
C ALA A 253 22.13 44.81 -16.76
N LYS A 254 23.06 45.16 -17.66
CA LYS A 254 24.40 45.65 -17.30
C LYS A 254 24.36 47.08 -16.77
N ASP A 255 23.52 47.94 -17.35
CA ASP A 255 23.41 49.35 -16.98
C ASP A 255 22.57 49.54 -15.71
N LEU A 256 21.56 48.69 -15.48
CA LEU A 256 20.84 48.61 -14.20
C LEU A 256 21.76 48.16 -13.05
N LYS A 257 22.60 47.12 -13.28
CA LYS A 257 23.54 46.63 -12.26
C LYS A 257 24.66 47.62 -11.95
N SER A 258 25.08 48.43 -12.93
CA SER A 258 26.11 49.47 -12.73
C SER A 258 25.55 50.79 -12.19
N GLY A 259 24.23 50.91 -12.00
CA GLY A 259 23.57 52.10 -11.47
C GLY A 259 23.56 53.31 -12.41
N LYS A 260 24.02 53.14 -13.67
CA LYS A 260 24.02 54.20 -14.69
C LYS A 260 22.61 54.54 -15.19
N MET A 261 21.65 53.65 -14.98
CA MET A 261 20.25 53.85 -15.33
C MET A 261 19.34 53.17 -14.31
N LYS A 262 18.25 53.84 -13.94
CA LYS A 262 17.25 53.28 -13.02
C LYS A 262 15.99 52.87 -13.79
N GLU A 263 15.29 51.87 -13.27
CA GLU A 263 14.01 51.41 -13.82
C GLU A 263 12.96 52.55 -13.86
N SER A 264 13.04 53.49 -12.92
CA SER A 264 12.22 54.69 -12.88
C SER A 264 12.37 55.58 -14.12
N ASP A 265 13.57 55.66 -14.69
CA ASP A 265 13.86 56.52 -15.85
C ASP A 265 13.23 55.94 -17.12
N PHE A 266 13.17 54.61 -17.22
CA PHE A 266 12.44 53.92 -18.28
C PHE A 266 10.94 54.11 -18.16
N ILE A 267 10.39 53.96 -16.97
CA ILE A 267 8.96 54.17 -16.71
C ILE A 267 8.57 55.61 -17.09
N ALA A 268 9.40 56.59 -16.76
CA ALA A 268 9.20 57.98 -17.16
C ALA A 268 9.25 58.17 -18.68
N HIS A 269 10.21 57.55 -19.37
CA HIS A 269 10.34 57.62 -20.83
C HIS A 269 9.19 56.91 -21.57
N TYR A 270 8.75 55.76 -21.08
CA TYR A 270 7.61 55.01 -21.60
C TYR A 270 6.30 55.80 -21.44
N LYS A 271 6.09 56.40 -20.27
CA LYS A 271 4.93 57.28 -20.03
C LYS A 271 4.97 58.53 -20.93
N LYS A 272 6.15 59.14 -21.11
CA LYS A 272 6.32 60.33 -21.97
C LYS A 272 6.14 60.04 -23.45
N SER A 273 6.57 58.88 -23.94
CA SER A 273 6.44 58.48 -25.35
C SER A 273 5.03 58.00 -25.73
N ASN A 274 4.26 57.51 -24.75
CA ASN A 274 2.89 57.04 -24.95
C ASN A 274 1.81 58.08 -24.57
N LYS A 275 2.20 59.27 -24.13
CA LYS A 275 1.31 60.42 -23.92
C LYS A 275 1.19 61.20 -25.23
N LYS A 276 0.33 60.74 -26.14
CA LYS A 276 -0.16 61.49 -27.30
C LYS A 276 -1.55 62.04 -27.02
#